data_AF-A0A966QMT4-F1
#
_entry.id   AF-A0A966QMT4-F1
#
_cell.length_a   1.000
_cell.length_b   1.000
_cell.length_c   1.000
_cell.angle_alpha   90.00
_cell.angle_beta   90.00
_cell.angle_gamma   90.00
#
_symmetry.space_group_name_H-M   'P 1'
#
loop_
_entity.id
_entity.type
_entity.pdbx_description
1 polymer ?
#
loop_
_entity_poly.entity_id
_entity_poly.type
_entity_poly.pdbx_seq_one_letter_code
_entity_poly.pdbx_strand_id
1 'polypeptide(L)'
;QLVTAQGPATTVTVRDTAEDLAGLIDIDPNRPLDARIAALQPTNSDRLTLSLAQVANLPARFTNPIVVADSVSNILTSLTPANGTGLDQRVRGFDLINGTEITLSAAQFKSVQAIEARLGQQLLSGPFKLRGLAGEEVAIADILDDQDSRVEVVSSPAIPTLTLTSAQLRELDAAFSGDVVLRDNAGGIVNELIRGLDARVVSVQTIGVSELTLGARQLLNLPADFKGKVILNDTLANIRALITKPYNLPADRTLQLTIDQLAELTQGSVENSLLTGQGRLVVTAVRPGLDTLRTSDGLRLVNDALNKLPSSFQALTVQVEGALNLTTPGSDAILGLLIDQAKRRDAVDANNALKFSDDRLVVAADATLTISAAQLLANDLQGIVIAGAVSTGQAQPRLTLTGVTGAQDLSRIQGDLSTTALFSSNQTI
;
A
#
# COMPACT_ATOMS: atom_id res chain seq x y z
N GLN A 1 -31.52 24.09 51.97
CA GLN A 1 -32.42 23.69 53.09
C GLN A 1 -31.60 23.14 54.27
N LEU A 2 -32.07 23.32 55.52
CA LEU A 2 -31.34 23.00 56.76
C LEU A 2 -30.87 21.53 56.86
N VAL A 3 -29.62 21.35 57.31
CA VAL A 3 -28.91 20.07 57.50
C VAL A 3 -29.55 19.23 58.63
N THR A 4 -29.81 17.95 58.37
CA THR A 4 -30.05 16.96 59.44
C THR A 4 -28.73 16.35 59.88
N ALA A 5 -28.38 16.54 61.16
CA ALA A 5 -27.21 15.95 61.79
C ALA A 5 -27.64 14.80 62.72
N GLN A 6 -27.18 13.57 62.46
CA GLN A 6 -27.28 12.45 63.40
C GLN A 6 -25.89 11.88 63.76
N GLY A 7 -25.49 11.99 65.03
CA GLY A 7 -24.46 11.16 65.69
C GLY A 7 -22.97 11.41 65.35
N PRO A 8 -22.01 10.89 66.14
CA PRO A 8 -20.59 11.33 66.19
C PRO A 8 -19.69 10.84 65.04
N ALA A 9 -20.27 10.50 63.90
CA ALA A 9 -19.60 10.53 62.59
C ALA A 9 -20.62 11.10 61.60
N THR A 10 -21.06 12.33 61.85
CA THR A 10 -22.20 12.91 61.16
C THR A 10 -21.82 13.20 59.72
N THR A 11 -22.18 12.32 58.80
CA THR A 11 -22.14 12.63 57.38
C THR A 11 -23.23 13.66 57.09
N VAL A 12 -22.81 14.79 56.54
CA VAL A 12 -23.68 15.89 56.14
C VAL A 12 -24.01 15.75 54.67
N THR A 13 -25.30 15.85 54.33
CA THR A 13 -25.76 16.03 52.96
C THR A 13 -26.29 17.44 52.81
N VAL A 14 -25.75 18.20 51.86
CA VAL A 14 -26.22 19.55 51.54
C VAL A 14 -27.12 19.47 50.31
N ARG A 15 -28.25 20.17 50.35
CA ARG A 15 -29.23 20.24 49.26
C ARG A 15 -29.44 21.69 48.84
N ASP A 16 -29.07 21.98 47.60
CA ASP A 16 -29.24 23.30 46.98
C ASP A 16 -29.24 23.19 45.45
N THR A 17 -29.29 24.32 44.73
CA THR A 17 -29.10 24.32 43.27
C THR A 17 -27.68 23.84 42.90
N ALA A 18 -27.50 23.22 41.73
CA ALA A 18 -26.17 22.79 41.27
C ALA A 18 -25.14 23.92 41.25
N GLU A 19 -25.54 25.15 40.91
CA GLU A 19 -24.70 26.35 40.91
C GLU A 19 -24.25 26.73 42.32
N ASP A 20 -25.19 26.83 43.26
CA ASP A 20 -24.89 27.15 44.66
C ASP A 20 -24.00 26.07 45.30
N LEU A 21 -24.27 24.80 45.00
CA LEU A 21 -23.46 23.68 45.47
C LEU A 21 -22.03 23.73 44.92
N ALA A 22 -21.84 24.14 43.67
CA ALA A 22 -20.50 24.35 43.10
C ALA A 22 -19.77 25.51 43.79
N GLY A 23 -20.50 26.58 44.13
CA GLY A 23 -19.96 27.73 44.88
C GLY A 23 -19.50 27.41 46.31
N LEU A 24 -19.95 26.30 46.90
CA LEU A 24 -19.49 25.82 48.21
C LEU A 24 -18.08 25.20 48.17
N ILE A 25 -17.60 24.81 46.99
CA ILE A 25 -16.31 24.14 46.83
C ILE A 25 -15.28 25.20 46.41
N ASP A 26 -14.34 25.50 47.30
CA ASP A 26 -13.26 26.46 47.05
C ASP A 26 -12.22 25.89 46.07
N ILE A 27 -11.54 26.78 45.37
CA ILE A 27 -10.39 26.50 44.50
C ILE A 27 -9.11 26.46 45.35
N ASP A 28 -9.04 27.19 46.48
CA ASP A 28 -7.88 27.22 47.36
C ASP A 28 -7.66 25.85 48.04
N PRO A 29 -6.53 25.16 47.78
CA PRO A 29 -6.24 23.86 48.39
C PRO A 29 -6.14 23.91 49.92
N ASN A 30 -5.97 25.08 50.52
CA ASN A 30 -5.97 25.27 51.97
C ASN A 30 -7.37 25.46 52.57
N ARG A 31 -8.42 25.48 51.74
CA ARG A 31 -9.82 25.60 52.13
C ARG A 31 -10.67 24.48 51.54
N PRO A 32 -10.34 23.20 51.81
CA PRO A 32 -11.13 22.08 51.32
C PRO A 32 -12.55 22.14 51.90
N LEU A 33 -13.49 21.56 51.16
CA LEU A 33 -14.87 21.38 51.64
C LEU A 33 -14.84 20.64 53.00
N ASP A 34 -15.68 21.07 53.95
CA ASP A 34 -15.75 20.45 55.28
C ASP A 34 -15.86 18.94 55.12
N ALA A 35 -14.91 18.22 55.71
CA ALA A 35 -14.80 16.80 55.50
C ALA A 35 -16.13 16.10 55.82
N ARG A 36 -16.92 16.56 56.80
CA ARG A 36 -18.20 15.93 57.16
C ARG A 36 -19.20 15.87 56.02
N ILE A 37 -19.08 16.74 55.01
CA ILE A 37 -19.94 16.74 53.83
C ILE A 37 -19.61 15.53 52.96
N ALA A 38 -20.53 14.57 52.91
CA ALA A 38 -20.37 13.33 52.16
C ALA A 38 -21.10 13.36 50.81
N ALA A 39 -22.10 14.23 50.65
CA ALA A 39 -22.85 14.37 49.42
C ALA A 39 -23.40 15.80 49.24
N LEU A 40 -23.43 16.25 47.99
CA LEU A 40 -24.10 17.48 47.56
C LEU A 40 -25.23 17.07 46.61
N GLN A 41 -26.49 17.33 46.96
CA GLN A 41 -27.65 16.89 46.20
C GLN A 41 -28.32 18.09 45.52
N PRO A 42 -28.14 18.26 44.20
CA PRO A 42 -28.85 19.28 43.44
C PRO A 42 -30.36 19.15 43.61
N THR A 43 -31.05 20.26 43.84
CA THR A 43 -32.51 20.32 43.89
C THR A 43 -33.13 20.53 42.51
N ASN A 44 -32.32 21.00 41.55
CA ASN A 44 -32.61 21.09 40.13
C ASN A 44 -32.09 19.85 39.36
N SER A 45 -32.52 19.71 38.12
CA SER A 45 -32.03 18.66 37.19
C SER A 45 -30.64 18.95 36.63
N ASP A 46 -30.00 20.04 37.04
CA ASP A 46 -28.73 20.49 36.50
C ASP A 46 -27.58 19.61 37.01
N ARG A 47 -26.54 19.50 36.19
CA ARG A 47 -25.33 18.73 36.51
C ARG A 47 -24.46 19.55 37.46
N LEU A 48 -23.81 18.89 38.43
CA LEU A 48 -22.82 19.55 39.28
C LEU A 48 -21.54 19.79 38.47
N THR A 49 -21.31 21.04 38.09
CA THR A 49 -20.18 21.44 37.24
C THR A 49 -19.08 22.10 38.07
N LEU A 50 -17.85 21.60 38.01
CA LEU A 50 -16.70 22.03 38.83
C LEU A 50 -15.45 22.24 37.98
N SER A 51 -14.53 23.14 38.35
CA SER A 51 -13.18 23.19 37.77
C SER A 51 -12.29 22.05 38.29
N LEU A 52 -11.20 21.71 37.59
CA LEU A 52 -10.27 20.67 38.07
C LEU A 52 -9.68 20.99 39.44
N ALA A 53 -9.42 22.27 39.71
CA ALA A 53 -8.93 22.72 41.01
C ALA A 53 -9.97 22.48 42.12
N GLN A 54 -11.26 22.71 41.85
CA GLN A 54 -12.34 22.37 42.79
C GLN A 54 -12.45 20.85 43.00
N VAL A 55 -12.28 20.04 41.94
CA VAL A 55 -12.29 18.56 42.07
C VAL A 55 -11.20 18.07 43.01
N ALA A 56 -10.00 18.66 42.94
CA ALA A 56 -8.89 18.30 43.83
C ALA A 56 -9.19 18.58 45.32
N ASN A 57 -10.12 19.50 45.61
CA ASN A 57 -10.52 19.87 46.97
C ASN A 57 -11.74 19.08 47.48
N LEU A 58 -12.25 18.13 46.69
CA LEU A 58 -13.35 17.27 47.10
C LEU A 58 -12.85 16.20 48.09
N PRO A 59 -13.57 15.96 49.21
CA PRO A 59 -13.19 14.93 50.16
C PRO A 59 -13.29 13.54 49.53
N ALA A 60 -12.43 12.61 49.96
CA ALA A 60 -12.37 11.25 49.40
C ALA A 60 -13.68 10.46 49.50
N ARG A 61 -14.53 10.80 50.48
CA ARG A 61 -15.86 10.18 50.68
C ARG A 61 -16.98 10.81 49.88
N PHE A 62 -16.72 11.87 49.11
CA PHE A 62 -17.72 12.49 48.25
C PHE A 62 -17.98 11.59 47.04
N THR A 63 -19.24 11.28 46.73
CA THR A 63 -19.59 10.26 45.73
C THR A 63 -20.43 10.77 44.56
N ASN A 64 -20.85 12.04 44.57
CA ASN A 64 -21.69 12.57 43.50
C ASN A 64 -20.96 12.55 42.15
N PRO A 65 -21.67 12.25 41.05
CA PRO A 65 -21.12 12.45 39.72
C PRO A 65 -20.88 13.95 39.48
N ILE A 66 -19.77 14.27 38.82
CA ILE A 66 -19.36 15.64 38.52
C ILE A 66 -19.07 15.80 37.03
N VAL A 67 -19.44 16.95 36.50
CA VAL A 67 -18.97 17.43 35.19
C VAL A 67 -17.86 18.43 35.45
N VAL A 68 -16.77 18.35 34.70
CA VAL A 68 -15.64 19.26 34.90
C VAL A 68 -15.70 20.36 33.85
N ALA A 69 -15.89 21.61 34.27
CA ALA A 69 -15.73 22.77 33.39
C ALA A 69 -14.37 23.40 33.59
N ASP A 70 -13.49 23.30 32.59
CA ASP A 70 -12.16 23.91 32.64
C ASP A 70 -11.65 24.30 31.23
N SER A 71 -10.46 24.90 31.17
CA SER A 71 -9.75 25.12 29.92
C SER A 71 -9.25 23.79 29.32
N VAL A 72 -9.16 23.73 27.98
CA VAL A 72 -8.59 22.58 27.25
C VAL A 72 -7.22 22.22 27.81
N SER A 73 -6.35 23.20 28.07
CA SER A 73 -5.00 22.95 28.59
C SER A 73 -5.02 22.24 29.95
N ASN A 74 -5.89 22.67 30.87
CA ASN A 74 -5.99 22.06 32.19
C ASN A 74 -6.55 20.63 32.10
N ILE A 75 -7.58 20.43 31.27
CA ILE A 75 -8.17 19.12 31.01
C ILE A 75 -7.09 18.18 30.47
N LEU A 76 -6.37 18.55 29.41
CA LEU A 76 -5.32 17.71 28.83
C LEU A 76 -4.18 17.42 29.82
N THR A 77 -3.79 18.41 30.62
CA THR A 77 -2.78 18.21 31.67
C THR A 77 -3.26 17.19 32.71
N SER A 78 -4.53 17.22 33.11
CA SER A 78 -5.11 16.25 34.04
C SER A 78 -5.26 14.83 33.45
N LEU A 79 -5.33 14.73 32.13
CA LEU A 79 -5.45 13.46 31.40
C LEU A 79 -4.10 12.80 31.14
N THR A 80 -2.98 13.50 31.35
CA THR A 80 -1.63 12.96 31.13
C THR A 80 -0.96 12.73 32.48
N PRO A 81 -0.95 11.50 33.04
CA PRO A 81 -0.48 11.30 34.40
C PRO A 81 1.05 11.40 34.46
N ALA A 82 1.58 12.50 34.97
CA ALA A 82 2.99 12.55 35.37
C ALA A 82 3.27 11.67 36.61
N ASN A 83 2.26 11.44 37.46
CA ASN A 83 2.44 10.87 38.81
C ASN A 83 1.38 9.82 39.24
N GLY A 84 0.70 9.15 38.32
CA GLY A 84 -0.15 7.99 38.65
C GLY A 84 -1.50 8.27 39.35
N THR A 85 -1.80 9.52 39.73
CA THR A 85 -3.15 9.93 40.16
C THR A 85 -4.00 10.15 38.92
N GLY A 86 -4.57 9.08 38.37
CA GLY A 86 -5.45 9.18 37.20
C GLY A 86 -6.68 10.06 37.47
N LEU A 87 -7.40 10.45 36.39
CA LEU A 87 -8.64 11.22 36.48
C LEU A 87 -9.59 10.65 37.53
N ASP A 88 -10.17 11.53 38.34
CA ASP A 88 -11.12 11.19 39.39
C ASP A 88 -12.32 10.40 38.83
N GLN A 89 -12.63 9.24 39.43
CA GLN A 89 -13.66 8.32 38.96
C GLN A 89 -15.08 8.91 38.98
N ARG A 90 -15.28 10.01 39.70
CA ARG A 90 -16.55 10.73 39.81
C ARG A 90 -16.82 11.58 38.58
N VAL A 91 -15.78 11.92 37.81
CA VAL A 91 -15.91 12.70 36.57
C VAL A 91 -16.72 11.90 35.55
N ARG A 92 -17.83 12.48 35.12
CA ARG A 92 -18.75 11.93 34.10
C ARG A 92 -18.63 12.61 32.74
N GLY A 93 -17.91 13.72 32.66
CA GLY A 93 -17.65 14.43 31.42
C GLY A 93 -16.94 15.75 31.67
N PHE A 94 -16.51 16.38 30.58
CA PHE A 94 -15.95 17.71 30.58
C PHE A 94 -16.80 18.68 29.75
N ASP A 95 -17.07 19.85 30.32
CA ASP A 95 -17.60 21.01 29.59
C ASP A 95 -16.44 21.97 29.31
N LEU A 96 -16.31 22.45 28.07
CA LEU A 96 -15.21 23.35 27.71
C LEU A 96 -15.60 24.80 27.94
N ILE A 97 -14.86 25.52 28.78
CA ILE A 97 -15.23 26.90 29.16
C ILE A 97 -15.16 27.88 27.96
N ASN A 98 -14.30 27.63 26.96
CA ASN A 98 -14.02 28.59 25.88
C ASN A 98 -13.83 27.98 24.48
N GLY A 99 -14.32 26.77 24.21
CA GLY A 99 -14.07 26.12 22.92
C GLY A 99 -15.19 25.18 22.50
N THR A 100 -15.58 25.26 21.23
CA THR A 100 -16.36 24.22 20.55
C THR A 100 -15.47 23.26 19.75
N GLU A 101 -14.20 23.61 19.59
CA GLU A 101 -13.22 22.88 18.78
C GLU A 101 -11.95 22.69 19.60
N ILE A 102 -11.52 21.43 19.76
CA ILE A 102 -10.30 21.09 20.49
C ILE A 102 -9.25 20.67 19.50
N THR A 103 -8.12 21.38 19.45
CA THR A 103 -6.94 20.90 18.72
C THR A 103 -6.05 20.07 19.63
N LEU A 104 -5.76 18.83 19.24
CA LEU A 104 -4.96 17.85 19.98
C LEU A 104 -3.81 17.30 19.15
N SER A 105 -2.71 16.93 19.81
CA SER A 105 -1.74 16.01 19.22
C SER A 105 -2.29 14.58 19.20
N ALA A 106 -1.69 13.70 18.41
CA ALA A 106 -2.11 12.30 18.35
C ALA A 106 -1.93 11.59 19.71
N ALA A 107 -0.83 11.86 20.41
CA ALA A 107 -0.60 11.31 21.75
C ALA A 107 -1.64 11.79 22.78
N GLN A 108 -2.05 13.06 22.69
CA GLN A 108 -3.08 13.61 23.56
C GLN A 108 -4.44 12.96 23.30
N PHE A 109 -4.82 12.79 22.03
CA PHE A 109 -6.08 12.13 21.68
C PHE A 109 -6.11 10.66 22.13
N LYS A 110 -5.03 9.90 21.89
CA LYS A 110 -4.93 8.53 22.42
C LYS A 110 -5.01 8.45 23.95
N SER A 111 -4.49 9.46 24.65
CA SER A 111 -4.62 9.54 26.11
C SER A 111 -6.07 9.77 26.54
N VAL A 112 -6.83 10.60 25.81
CA VAL A 112 -8.28 10.76 26.01
C VAL A 112 -8.98 9.42 25.81
N GLN A 113 -8.77 8.74 24.68
CA GLN A 113 -9.37 7.44 24.37
C GLN A 113 -9.06 6.38 25.44
N ALA A 114 -7.80 6.31 25.90
CA ALA A 114 -7.40 5.36 26.94
C ALA A 114 -8.15 5.58 28.27
N ILE A 115 -8.42 6.84 28.62
CA ILE A 115 -9.17 7.18 29.82
C ILE A 115 -10.67 6.89 29.64
N GLU A 116 -11.25 7.24 28.49
CA GLU A 116 -12.64 6.92 28.15
C GLU A 116 -12.87 5.40 28.22
N ALA A 117 -11.95 4.61 27.66
CA ALA A 117 -11.99 3.15 27.73
C ALA A 117 -11.89 2.63 29.17
N ARG A 118 -11.00 3.20 29.99
CA ARG A 118 -10.87 2.83 31.42
C ARG A 118 -12.14 3.13 32.23
N LEU A 119 -12.81 4.25 31.92
CA LEU A 119 -14.03 4.67 32.63
C LEU A 119 -15.31 4.05 32.04
N GLY A 120 -15.24 3.45 30.85
CA GLY A 120 -16.38 2.85 30.15
C GLY A 120 -17.42 3.88 29.69
N GLN A 121 -17.02 5.13 29.53
CA GLN A 121 -17.90 6.23 29.13
C GLN A 121 -17.12 7.30 28.38
N GLN A 122 -17.79 7.98 27.46
CA GLN A 122 -17.23 9.12 26.73
C GLN A 122 -17.14 10.34 27.65
N LEU A 123 -15.99 11.02 27.64
CA LEU A 123 -15.71 12.19 28.49
C LEU A 123 -15.86 13.51 27.74
N LEU A 124 -15.56 13.51 26.43
CA LEU A 124 -15.57 14.69 25.58
C LEU A 124 -16.39 14.41 24.31
N SER A 125 -17.35 15.28 23.98
CA SER A 125 -18.28 15.03 22.86
C SER A 125 -17.73 15.34 21.46
N GLY A 126 -16.58 16.01 21.34
CA GLY A 126 -16.01 16.44 20.05
C GLY A 126 -16.83 17.55 19.35
N PRO A 127 -16.36 18.14 18.24
CA PRO A 127 -15.28 17.65 17.36
C PRO A 127 -13.84 17.96 17.82
N PHE A 128 -12.90 17.09 17.46
CA PHE A 128 -11.46 17.22 17.69
C PHE A 128 -10.70 17.41 16.38
N LYS A 129 -9.82 18.41 16.34
CA LYS A 129 -8.85 18.56 15.26
C LYS A 129 -7.51 17.96 15.68
N LEU A 130 -7.05 16.98 14.93
CA LEU A 130 -5.78 16.33 15.17
C LEU A 130 -4.67 17.09 14.43
N ARG A 131 -3.81 17.81 15.17
CA ARG A 131 -2.56 18.37 14.65
C ARG A 131 -1.41 17.49 15.07
N GLY A 132 -0.95 16.67 14.14
CA GLY A 132 0.21 15.82 14.37
C GLY A 132 1.48 16.60 14.70
N LEU A 133 2.26 16.06 15.63
CA LEU A 133 3.64 16.47 15.90
C LEU A 133 4.64 15.55 15.19
N ALA A 134 5.89 15.97 15.07
CA ALA A 134 6.94 15.14 14.47
C ALA A 134 7.06 13.80 15.22
N GLY A 135 7.01 12.67 14.48
CA GLY A 135 7.05 11.33 15.05
C GLY A 135 5.69 10.75 15.45
N GLU A 136 4.58 11.48 15.28
CA GLU A 136 3.24 11.00 15.59
C GLU A 136 2.54 10.31 14.40
N GLU A 137 3.20 10.11 13.26
CA GLU A 137 2.59 9.60 12.02
C GLU A 137 1.89 8.25 12.22
N VAL A 138 2.52 7.35 12.97
CA VAL A 138 1.96 6.04 13.31
C VAL A 138 0.72 6.18 14.19
N ALA A 139 0.75 7.09 15.16
CA ALA A 139 -0.38 7.31 16.05
C ALA A 139 -1.59 7.89 15.30
N ILE A 140 -1.36 8.75 14.30
CA ILE A 140 -2.42 9.27 13.42
C ILE A 140 -3.05 8.15 12.61
N ALA A 141 -2.24 7.27 12.02
CA ALA A 141 -2.75 6.13 11.26
C ALA A 141 -3.62 5.21 12.14
N ASP A 142 -3.19 4.90 13.36
CA ASP A 142 -3.98 4.10 14.31
C ASP A 142 -5.31 4.79 14.69
N ILE A 143 -5.31 6.12 14.85
CA ILE A 143 -6.54 6.88 15.17
C ILE A 143 -7.54 6.82 13.99
N LEU A 144 -7.03 6.88 12.75
CA LEU A 144 -7.87 6.73 11.55
C LEU A 144 -8.44 5.30 11.45
N ASP A 145 -7.70 4.27 11.88
CA ASP A 145 -8.21 2.89 11.94
C ASP A 145 -9.35 2.70 12.95
N ASP A 146 -9.34 3.46 14.05
CA ASP A 146 -10.42 3.43 15.05
C ASP A 146 -11.74 4.03 14.53
N GLN A 147 -11.70 4.78 13.41
CA GLN A 147 -12.85 5.45 12.79
C GLN A 147 -13.67 6.30 13.77
N ASP A 148 -13.01 6.99 14.71
CA ASP A 148 -13.69 7.87 15.66
C ASP A 148 -14.27 9.08 14.92
N SER A 149 -15.59 9.13 14.78
CA SER A 149 -16.32 10.16 14.04
C SER A 149 -16.16 11.57 14.60
N ARG A 150 -15.52 11.73 15.77
CA ARG A 150 -15.23 13.03 16.38
C ARG A 150 -13.94 13.64 15.84
N VAL A 151 -13.10 12.88 15.13
CA VAL A 151 -11.75 13.29 14.75
C VAL A 151 -11.70 13.81 13.31
N GLU A 152 -11.12 14.99 13.16
CA GLU A 152 -10.72 15.57 11.88
C GLU A 152 -9.19 15.72 11.88
N VAL A 153 -8.49 15.02 10.99
CA VAL A 153 -7.03 15.19 10.85
C VAL A 153 -6.74 16.41 9.99
N VAL A 154 -5.99 17.37 10.54
CA VAL A 154 -5.63 18.60 9.84
C VAL A 154 -4.14 18.65 9.52
N SER A 155 -3.76 19.38 8.49
CA SER A 155 -2.35 19.51 8.12
C SER A 155 -1.52 20.16 9.21
N SER A 156 -0.30 19.63 9.38
CA SER A 156 0.71 20.13 10.30
C SER A 156 2.04 20.22 9.57
N PRO A 157 2.78 21.35 9.66
CA PRO A 157 4.12 21.46 9.06
C PRO A 157 5.10 20.42 9.59
N ALA A 158 4.84 19.87 10.77
CA ALA A 158 5.68 18.86 11.42
C ALA A 158 5.54 17.46 10.80
N ILE A 159 4.46 17.21 10.04
CA ILE A 159 4.21 15.94 9.35
C ILE A 159 3.98 16.24 7.88
N PRO A 160 5.04 16.27 7.07
CA PRO A 160 4.92 16.54 5.64
C PRO A 160 4.30 15.36 4.88
N THR A 161 4.42 14.13 5.41
CA THR A 161 3.99 12.91 4.72
C THR A 161 3.40 11.90 5.70
N LEU A 162 2.21 11.37 5.37
CA LEU A 162 1.58 10.26 6.09
C LEU A 162 1.67 8.96 5.28
N THR A 163 1.95 7.84 5.95
CA THR A 163 1.82 6.51 5.32
C THR A 163 0.51 5.89 5.76
N LEU A 164 -0.41 5.68 4.83
CA LEU A 164 -1.79 5.25 5.13
C LEU A 164 -2.20 4.04 4.29
N THR A 165 -3.08 3.20 4.83
CA THR A 165 -3.79 2.17 4.05
C THR A 165 -4.93 2.79 3.24
N SER A 166 -5.54 2.03 2.33
CA SER A 166 -6.70 2.50 1.56
C SER A 166 -7.92 2.81 2.45
N ALA A 167 -8.07 2.10 3.57
CA ALA A 167 -9.14 2.39 4.53
C ALA A 167 -8.88 3.72 5.24
N GLN A 168 -7.68 3.90 5.80
CA GLN A 168 -7.28 5.12 6.50
C GLN A 168 -7.32 6.36 5.60
N LEU A 169 -6.91 6.22 4.33
CA LEU A 169 -6.96 7.32 3.35
C LEU A 169 -8.39 7.83 3.14
N ARG A 170 -9.41 6.97 3.23
CA ARG A 170 -10.81 7.38 3.06
C ARG A 170 -11.37 8.13 4.26
N GLU A 171 -10.84 7.86 5.43
CA GLU A 171 -11.16 8.59 6.67
C GLU A 171 -10.40 9.92 6.75
N LEU A 172 -9.40 10.14 5.88
CA LEU A 172 -8.62 11.36 5.85
C LEU A 172 -9.40 12.51 5.18
N ASP A 173 -9.91 13.42 6.00
CA ASP A 173 -10.65 14.61 5.58
C ASP A 173 -9.84 15.48 4.59
N ALA A 174 -10.54 16.24 3.74
CA ALA A 174 -10.01 17.25 2.83
C ALA A 174 -9.24 18.36 3.54
N ALA A 175 -9.43 18.54 4.85
CA ALA A 175 -8.66 19.48 5.67
C ALA A 175 -7.15 19.13 5.75
N PHE A 176 -6.77 17.87 5.52
CA PHE A 176 -5.37 17.49 5.43
C PHE A 176 -4.78 17.81 4.05
N SER A 177 -3.76 18.67 4.03
CA SER A 177 -3.07 19.15 2.83
C SER A 177 -1.62 18.65 2.66
N GLY A 178 -1.19 17.63 3.41
CA GLY A 178 0.14 17.04 3.29
C GLY A 178 0.19 15.92 2.25
N ASP A 179 1.38 15.36 2.04
CA ASP A 179 1.59 14.24 1.13
C ASP A 179 1.16 12.92 1.77
N VAL A 180 0.73 11.97 0.95
CA VAL A 180 0.37 10.63 1.38
C VAL A 180 1.16 9.57 0.60
N VAL A 181 1.71 8.61 1.33
CA VAL A 181 2.20 7.34 0.82
C VAL A 181 1.10 6.30 1.06
N LEU A 182 0.46 5.82 0.00
CA LEU A 182 -0.52 4.74 0.10
C LEU A 182 0.22 3.41 0.27
N ARG A 183 0.20 2.83 1.47
CA ARG A 183 0.80 1.54 1.79
C ARG A 183 -0.27 0.51 2.12
N ASP A 184 -0.55 -0.40 1.19
CA ASP A 184 -1.61 -1.40 1.35
C ASP A 184 -1.27 -2.69 0.58
N ASN A 185 -2.09 -3.73 0.72
CA ASN A 185 -2.05 -4.89 -0.16
C ASN A 185 -2.41 -4.49 -1.61
N ALA A 186 -2.10 -5.38 -2.55
CA ALA A 186 -2.34 -5.14 -3.97
C ALA A 186 -3.82 -4.79 -4.27
N GLY A 187 -4.76 -5.45 -3.60
CA GLY A 187 -6.20 -5.21 -3.80
C GLY A 187 -6.64 -3.81 -3.36
N GLY A 188 -6.15 -3.33 -2.22
CA GLY A 188 -6.43 -1.98 -1.70
C GLY A 188 -5.91 -0.91 -2.65
N ILE A 189 -4.67 -1.04 -3.12
CA ILE A 189 -4.07 -0.12 -4.10
C ILE A 189 -4.85 -0.10 -5.41
N VAL A 190 -5.17 -1.27 -5.96
CA VAL A 190 -5.92 -1.39 -7.22
C VAL A 190 -7.29 -0.71 -7.08
N ASN A 191 -7.98 -0.91 -5.95
CA ASN A 191 -9.28 -0.30 -5.70
C ASN A 191 -9.20 1.24 -5.67
N GLU A 192 -8.19 1.82 -5.03
CA GLU A 192 -8.01 3.28 -5.02
C GLU A 192 -7.69 3.83 -6.42
N LEU A 193 -6.84 3.14 -7.20
CA LEU A 193 -6.57 3.53 -8.58
C LEU A 193 -7.81 3.46 -9.47
N ILE A 194 -8.71 2.50 -9.25
CA ILE A 194 -9.97 2.37 -10.00
C ILE A 194 -10.92 3.53 -9.67
N ARG A 195 -11.02 3.90 -8.39
CA ARG A 195 -11.88 5.01 -7.92
C ARG A 195 -11.38 6.37 -8.38
N GLY A 196 -10.07 6.48 -8.62
CA GLY A 196 -9.38 7.73 -8.83
C GLY A 196 -8.54 8.01 -7.60
N LEU A 197 -7.22 7.83 -7.74
CA LEU A 197 -6.27 8.01 -6.66
C LEU A 197 -6.38 9.44 -6.11
N ASP A 198 -6.48 9.57 -4.79
CA ASP A 198 -6.50 10.86 -4.11
C ASP A 198 -5.27 11.68 -4.54
N ALA A 199 -5.48 12.95 -4.88
CA ALA A 199 -4.43 13.83 -5.40
C ALA A 199 -3.26 14.05 -4.43
N ARG A 200 -3.48 13.79 -3.14
CA ARG A 200 -2.46 13.85 -2.08
C ARG A 200 -1.53 12.64 -2.10
N VAL A 201 -1.93 11.54 -2.76
CA VAL A 201 -1.10 10.34 -2.84
C VAL A 201 0.03 10.56 -3.84
N VAL A 202 1.23 10.77 -3.32
CA VAL A 202 2.44 11.00 -4.11
C VAL A 202 3.24 9.73 -4.36
N SER A 203 2.95 8.66 -3.58
CA SER A 203 3.69 7.41 -3.58
C SER A 203 2.79 6.22 -3.25
N VAL A 204 3.11 5.05 -3.81
CA VAL A 204 2.40 3.80 -3.54
C VAL A 204 3.37 2.69 -3.16
N GLN A 205 3.09 1.98 -2.07
CA GLN A 205 3.88 0.87 -1.55
C GLN A 205 3.00 -0.37 -1.30
N THR A 206 3.38 -1.51 -1.86
CA THR A 206 2.65 -2.76 -1.65
C THR A 206 3.11 -3.47 -0.37
N ILE A 207 2.18 -4.02 0.39
CA ILE A 207 2.46 -4.96 1.49
C ILE A 207 2.44 -6.39 0.93
N GLY A 208 3.56 -7.10 1.07
CA GLY A 208 3.69 -8.48 0.60
C GLY A 208 4.07 -8.54 -0.88
N VAL A 209 3.09 -8.79 -1.76
CA VAL A 209 3.35 -9.02 -3.19
C VAL A 209 3.50 -7.69 -3.91
N SER A 210 4.67 -7.45 -4.51
CA SER A 210 4.96 -6.27 -5.33
C SER A 210 4.45 -6.36 -6.76
N GLU A 211 3.33 -7.06 -6.98
CA GLU A 211 2.68 -7.23 -8.28
C GLU A 211 1.29 -6.59 -8.26
N LEU A 212 1.02 -5.73 -9.26
CA LEU A 212 -0.28 -5.10 -9.46
C LEU A 212 -0.83 -5.46 -10.83
N THR A 213 -2.07 -5.95 -10.89
CA THR A 213 -2.78 -6.13 -12.17
C THR A 213 -3.64 -4.90 -12.43
N LEU A 214 -3.31 -4.12 -13.46
CA LEU A 214 -3.92 -2.81 -13.73
C LEU A 214 -4.44 -2.72 -15.17
N GLY A 215 -5.55 -1.99 -15.35
CA GLY A 215 -6.00 -1.54 -16.66
C GLY A 215 -5.15 -0.37 -17.18
N ALA A 216 -5.35 0.01 -18.45
CA ALA A 216 -4.57 1.07 -19.10
C ALA A 216 -4.72 2.42 -18.39
N ARG A 217 -5.94 2.76 -17.94
CA ARG A 217 -6.20 3.99 -17.17
C ARG A 217 -5.44 4.00 -15.84
N GLN A 218 -5.49 2.88 -15.11
CA GLN A 218 -4.84 2.79 -13.80
C GLN A 218 -3.31 2.82 -13.92
N LEU A 219 -2.75 2.24 -14.99
CA LEU A 219 -1.33 2.33 -15.29
C LEU A 219 -0.87 3.80 -15.45
N LEU A 220 -1.66 4.63 -16.14
CA LEU A 220 -1.35 6.05 -16.33
C LEU A 220 -1.43 6.87 -15.04
N ASN A 221 -2.27 6.44 -14.09
CA ASN A 221 -2.47 7.12 -12.81
C ASN A 221 -1.54 6.57 -11.70
N LEU A 222 -0.74 5.54 -11.99
CA LEU A 222 0.16 4.94 -11.01
C LEU A 222 1.37 5.88 -10.77
N PRO A 223 1.62 6.33 -9.53
CA PRO A 223 2.75 7.22 -9.23
C PRO A 223 4.07 6.68 -9.74
N ALA A 224 4.91 7.55 -10.31
CA ALA A 224 6.13 7.16 -11.05
C ALA A 224 7.17 6.42 -10.19
N ASP A 225 7.12 6.59 -8.87
CA ASP A 225 8.04 6.02 -7.90
C ASP A 225 7.71 4.55 -7.52
N PHE A 226 6.57 4.00 -7.95
CA PHE A 226 6.25 2.60 -7.73
C PHE A 226 7.29 1.66 -8.39
N LYS A 227 7.91 0.81 -7.56
CA LYS A 227 9.05 -0.07 -7.91
C LYS A 227 8.71 -1.54 -8.15
N GLY A 228 7.42 -1.87 -8.25
CA GLY A 228 6.97 -3.25 -8.41
C GLY A 228 6.80 -3.69 -9.86
N LYS A 229 6.23 -4.88 -10.02
CA LYS A 229 5.76 -5.43 -11.28
C LYS A 229 4.31 -5.01 -11.52
N VAL A 230 4.01 -4.54 -12.73
CA VAL A 230 2.65 -4.21 -13.17
C VAL A 230 2.28 -5.12 -14.32
N ILE A 231 1.18 -5.86 -14.20
CA ILE A 231 0.58 -6.64 -15.28
C ILE A 231 -0.51 -5.79 -15.92
N LEU A 232 -0.34 -5.44 -17.20
CA LEU A 232 -1.36 -4.74 -17.97
C LEU A 232 -2.47 -5.71 -18.37
N ASN A 233 -3.62 -5.59 -17.72
CA ASN A 233 -4.81 -6.38 -18.00
C ASN A 233 -5.93 -5.48 -18.52
N ASP A 234 -5.90 -5.23 -19.82
CA ASP A 234 -6.93 -4.44 -20.51
C ASP A 234 -7.11 -4.92 -21.95
N THR A 235 -8.20 -4.51 -22.58
CA THR A 235 -8.49 -4.78 -23.99
C THR A 235 -7.63 -3.88 -24.90
N LEU A 236 -7.31 -4.36 -26.11
CA LEU A 236 -6.58 -3.56 -27.10
C LEU A 236 -7.31 -2.27 -27.45
N ALA A 237 -8.64 -2.31 -27.53
CA ALA A 237 -9.48 -1.14 -27.79
C ALA A 237 -9.32 -0.07 -26.70
N ASN A 238 -9.31 -0.47 -25.43
CA ASN A 238 -9.11 0.45 -24.31
C ASN A 238 -7.69 1.01 -24.26
N ILE A 239 -6.68 0.17 -24.52
CA ILE A 239 -5.28 0.60 -24.59
C ILE A 239 -5.12 1.69 -25.64
N ARG A 240 -5.63 1.45 -26.86
CA ARG A 240 -5.61 2.42 -27.96
C ARG A 240 -6.34 3.72 -27.60
N ALA A 241 -7.48 3.62 -26.92
CA ALA A 241 -8.28 4.78 -26.57
C ALA A 241 -7.67 5.63 -25.45
N LEU A 242 -6.94 5.02 -24.50
CA LEU A 242 -6.46 5.67 -23.29
C LEU A 242 -4.99 6.09 -23.37
N ILE A 243 -4.12 5.24 -23.92
CA ILE A 243 -2.70 5.52 -24.07
C ILE A 243 -2.49 6.22 -25.41
N THR A 244 -2.77 7.51 -25.42
CA THR A 244 -2.65 8.37 -26.62
C THR A 244 -1.36 9.20 -26.64
N LYS A 245 -0.60 9.16 -25.54
CA LYS A 245 0.71 9.80 -25.39
C LYS A 245 1.73 8.75 -24.97
N PRO A 246 3.03 8.95 -25.30
CA PRO A 246 4.08 8.06 -24.85
C PRO A 246 4.07 7.91 -23.32
N TYR A 247 3.91 6.68 -22.86
CA TYR A 247 4.08 6.29 -21.48
C TYR A 247 5.54 5.93 -21.24
N ASN A 248 6.21 6.72 -20.41
CA ASN A 248 7.61 6.54 -20.05
C ASN A 248 7.71 5.62 -18.83
N LEU A 249 8.16 4.38 -19.05
CA LEU A 249 8.32 3.38 -18.00
C LEU A 249 9.51 3.73 -17.06
N PRO A 250 9.28 3.93 -15.76
CA PRO A 250 10.34 4.25 -14.81
C PRO A 250 11.37 3.11 -14.65
N ALA A 251 12.64 3.46 -14.40
CA ALA A 251 13.77 2.52 -14.33
C ALA A 251 13.58 1.36 -13.34
N ASP A 252 12.95 1.64 -12.19
CA ASP A 252 12.74 0.65 -11.13
C ASP A 252 11.42 -0.15 -11.30
N ARG A 253 10.70 0.01 -12.41
CA ARG A 253 9.40 -0.65 -12.65
C ARG A 253 9.52 -1.77 -13.69
N THR A 254 8.85 -2.88 -13.42
CA THR A 254 8.63 -3.93 -14.42
C THR A 254 7.21 -3.85 -14.97
N LEU A 255 7.04 -3.81 -16.29
CA LEU A 255 5.74 -3.87 -16.95
C LEU A 255 5.61 -5.19 -17.72
N GLN A 256 4.62 -6.00 -17.35
CA GLN A 256 4.23 -7.20 -18.05
C GLN A 256 3.03 -6.94 -18.96
N LEU A 257 3.11 -7.42 -20.20
CA LEU A 257 2.10 -7.25 -21.23
C LEU A 257 2.13 -8.44 -22.20
N THR A 258 1.05 -8.64 -22.93
CA THR A 258 1.00 -9.63 -24.02
C THR A 258 1.58 -9.07 -25.30
N ILE A 259 1.96 -9.94 -26.24
CA ILE A 259 2.51 -9.49 -27.53
C ILE A 259 1.54 -8.62 -28.33
N ASP A 260 0.23 -8.88 -28.25
CA ASP A 260 -0.78 -8.07 -28.93
C ASP A 260 -0.86 -6.65 -28.33
N GLN A 261 -0.78 -6.55 -27.00
CA GLN A 261 -0.73 -5.26 -26.30
C GLN A 261 0.58 -4.51 -26.61
N LEU A 262 1.70 -5.22 -26.76
CA LEU A 262 2.96 -4.62 -27.20
C LEU A 262 2.84 -4.06 -28.61
N ALA A 263 2.30 -4.86 -29.53
CA ALA A 263 2.12 -4.46 -30.92
C ALA A 263 1.24 -3.23 -31.02
N GLU A 264 0.19 -3.15 -30.19
CA GLU A 264 -0.67 -1.97 -30.07
C GLU A 264 0.11 -0.73 -29.58
N LEU A 265 0.95 -0.86 -28.56
CA LEU A 265 1.73 0.25 -28.00
C LEU A 265 2.92 0.67 -28.86
N THR A 266 3.32 -0.15 -29.83
CA THR A 266 4.45 0.09 -30.73
C THR A 266 4.01 0.37 -32.17
N GLN A 267 2.71 0.66 -32.40
CA GLN A 267 2.23 0.98 -33.75
C GLN A 267 2.99 2.20 -34.32
N GLY A 268 3.52 2.04 -35.54
CA GLY A 268 4.31 3.06 -36.23
C GLY A 268 5.81 2.74 -36.34
N SER A 269 6.66 3.76 -36.18
CA SER A 269 8.12 3.66 -36.09
C SER A 269 8.57 3.68 -34.62
N VAL A 270 9.85 3.35 -34.35
CA VAL A 270 10.45 3.41 -33.00
C VAL A 270 10.24 4.80 -32.36
N GLU A 271 10.36 5.86 -33.15
CA GLU A 271 10.17 7.26 -32.73
C GLU A 271 8.72 7.59 -32.34
N ASN A 272 7.75 6.82 -32.83
CA ASN A 272 6.32 6.98 -32.57
C ASN A 272 5.77 5.97 -31.55
N SER A 273 6.65 5.20 -30.90
CA SER A 273 6.24 4.22 -29.89
C SER A 273 5.55 4.91 -28.71
N LEU A 274 4.37 4.42 -28.34
CA LEU A 274 3.61 4.89 -27.18
C LEU A 274 4.16 4.30 -25.87
N LEU A 275 5.15 3.42 -25.96
CA LEU A 275 5.86 2.85 -24.82
C LEU A 275 7.36 3.14 -24.94
N THR A 276 7.87 3.94 -24.01
CA THR A 276 9.29 4.33 -23.91
C THR A 276 9.78 4.12 -22.48
N GLY A 277 11.06 4.36 -22.23
CA GLY A 277 11.60 4.48 -20.87
C GLY A 277 12.72 3.52 -20.52
N GLN A 278 13.06 3.50 -19.24
CA GLN A 278 14.25 2.84 -18.70
C GLN A 278 13.92 1.62 -17.84
N GLY A 279 12.64 1.33 -17.61
CA GLY A 279 12.25 0.15 -16.84
C GLY A 279 12.46 -1.17 -17.56
N ARG A 280 11.88 -2.22 -16.99
CA ARG A 280 11.97 -3.61 -17.50
C ARG A 280 10.66 -4.02 -18.15
N LEU A 281 10.74 -4.69 -19.29
CA LEU A 281 9.57 -5.23 -19.99
C LEU A 281 9.54 -6.75 -19.90
N VAL A 282 8.37 -7.30 -19.58
CA VAL A 282 8.08 -8.73 -19.67
C VAL A 282 6.97 -8.93 -20.69
N VAL A 283 7.23 -9.67 -21.76
CA VAL A 283 6.30 -9.86 -22.87
C VAL A 283 5.87 -11.31 -22.92
N THR A 284 4.60 -11.59 -22.63
CA THR A 284 4.04 -12.93 -22.78
C THR A 284 3.64 -13.16 -24.24
N ALA A 285 4.40 -13.99 -24.95
CA ALA A 285 4.28 -14.21 -26.40
C ALA A 285 3.32 -15.34 -26.80
N VAL A 286 2.96 -16.23 -25.86
CA VAL A 286 2.06 -17.37 -26.12
C VAL A 286 1.03 -17.44 -25.02
N ARG A 287 -0.26 -17.49 -25.38
CA ARG A 287 -1.33 -17.94 -24.49
C ARG A 287 -1.72 -19.36 -24.87
N PRO A 288 -2.08 -20.23 -23.91
CA PRO A 288 -2.69 -21.52 -24.23
C PRO A 288 -3.91 -21.33 -25.16
N GLY A 289 -3.84 -21.88 -26.38
CA GLY A 289 -4.93 -21.80 -27.37
C GLY A 289 -4.82 -20.69 -28.43
N LEU A 290 -3.77 -19.86 -28.41
CA LEU A 290 -3.49 -18.89 -29.48
C LEU A 290 -2.39 -19.41 -30.41
N ASP A 291 -2.74 -19.67 -31.67
CA ASP A 291 -1.83 -20.04 -32.78
C ASP A 291 -1.01 -18.84 -33.31
N THR A 292 -0.85 -17.76 -32.53
CA THR A 292 -0.12 -16.54 -32.96
C THR A 292 1.30 -16.87 -33.40
N LEU A 293 2.01 -17.74 -32.68
CA LEU A 293 3.35 -18.17 -33.12
C LEU A 293 3.36 -19.27 -34.19
N ARG A 294 2.20 -19.82 -34.58
CA ARG A 294 2.10 -20.88 -35.61
C ARG A 294 1.76 -20.35 -37.00
N THR A 295 1.38 -19.08 -37.10
CA THR A 295 1.02 -18.43 -38.36
C THR A 295 2.06 -17.39 -38.73
N SER A 296 2.39 -17.27 -40.03
CA SER A 296 3.32 -16.24 -40.53
C SER A 296 2.92 -14.82 -40.12
N ASP A 297 1.63 -14.56 -39.95
CA ASP A 297 1.12 -13.26 -39.52
C ASP A 297 1.43 -12.95 -38.06
N GLY A 298 1.27 -13.91 -37.14
CA GLY A 298 1.65 -13.66 -35.74
C GLY A 298 3.17 -13.67 -35.53
N LEU A 299 3.94 -14.35 -36.39
CA LEU A 299 5.41 -14.19 -36.45
C LEU A 299 5.82 -12.78 -36.84
N ARG A 300 5.18 -12.24 -37.88
CA ARG A 300 5.39 -10.87 -38.30
C ARG A 300 4.97 -9.89 -37.20
N LEU A 301 3.88 -10.15 -36.50
CA LEU A 301 3.42 -9.32 -35.38
C LEU A 301 4.47 -9.24 -34.26
N VAL A 302 5.02 -10.39 -33.85
CA VAL A 302 6.07 -10.45 -32.81
C VAL A 302 7.31 -9.70 -33.28
N ASN A 303 7.75 -9.96 -34.51
CA ASN A 303 8.92 -9.32 -35.10
C ASN A 303 8.76 -7.79 -35.17
N ASP A 304 7.61 -7.33 -35.67
CA ASP A 304 7.31 -5.91 -35.85
C ASP A 304 7.22 -5.21 -34.50
N ALA A 305 6.55 -5.82 -33.50
CA ALA A 305 6.41 -5.25 -32.17
C ALA A 305 7.77 -5.11 -31.44
N LEU A 306 8.62 -6.14 -31.52
CA LEU A 306 9.92 -6.13 -30.85
C LEU A 306 10.93 -5.19 -31.53
N ASN A 307 10.98 -5.17 -32.87
CA ASN A 307 11.86 -4.24 -33.62
C ASN A 307 11.52 -2.77 -33.41
N LYS A 308 10.27 -2.48 -33.04
CA LYS A 308 9.79 -1.11 -32.83
C LYS A 308 9.99 -0.63 -31.39
N LEU A 309 10.51 -1.46 -30.50
CA LEU A 309 10.81 -1.05 -29.14
C LEU A 309 12.08 -0.17 -29.07
N PRO A 310 12.02 0.96 -28.36
CA PRO A 310 13.21 1.73 -28.00
C PRO A 310 14.29 0.86 -27.33
N SER A 311 15.56 1.21 -27.55
CA SER A 311 16.72 0.59 -26.89
C SER A 311 16.94 1.08 -25.47
N SER A 312 16.12 2.00 -24.96
CA SER A 312 16.29 2.64 -23.65
C SER A 312 15.90 1.75 -22.45
N PHE A 313 15.14 0.67 -22.67
CA PHE A 313 14.67 -0.21 -21.59
C PHE A 313 15.80 -1.02 -20.99
N GLN A 314 15.91 -1.05 -19.66
CA GLN A 314 16.97 -1.76 -18.92
C GLN A 314 17.01 -3.28 -19.17
N ALA A 315 15.87 -3.91 -19.44
CA ALA A 315 15.81 -5.33 -19.76
C ALA A 315 14.52 -5.68 -20.52
N LEU A 316 14.61 -6.67 -21.40
CA LEU A 316 13.47 -7.27 -22.06
C LEU A 316 13.45 -8.79 -21.80
N THR A 317 12.40 -9.28 -21.18
CA THR A 317 12.13 -10.71 -21.02
C THR A 317 10.97 -11.11 -21.91
N VAL A 318 11.18 -12.09 -22.79
CA VAL A 318 10.08 -12.71 -23.53
C VAL A 318 9.73 -14.03 -22.86
N GLN A 319 8.50 -14.12 -22.36
CA GLN A 319 7.97 -15.31 -21.71
C GLN A 319 7.10 -16.10 -22.68
N VAL A 320 7.39 -17.38 -22.80
CA VAL A 320 6.60 -18.34 -23.59
C VAL A 320 5.84 -19.24 -22.62
N GLU A 321 4.51 -19.19 -22.67
CA GLU A 321 3.62 -20.04 -21.87
C GLU A 321 2.97 -21.10 -22.78
N GLY A 322 2.85 -22.35 -22.33
CA GLY A 322 2.28 -23.46 -23.11
C GLY A 322 3.26 -24.22 -24.01
N ALA A 323 2.73 -25.07 -24.91
CA ALA A 323 3.54 -25.93 -25.76
C ALA A 323 3.97 -25.20 -27.05
N LEU A 324 5.24 -24.81 -27.13
CA LEU A 324 5.85 -24.24 -28.33
C LEU A 324 6.59 -25.35 -29.10
N ASN A 325 6.08 -25.67 -30.29
CA ASN A 325 6.74 -26.62 -31.19
C ASN A 325 7.49 -25.86 -32.29
N LEU A 326 8.81 -25.86 -32.22
CA LEU A 326 9.70 -25.20 -33.17
C LEU A 326 10.20 -26.14 -34.29
N THR A 327 9.56 -27.31 -34.50
CA THR A 327 9.91 -28.24 -35.59
C THR A 327 9.16 -27.97 -36.89
N THR A 328 8.29 -26.96 -36.94
CA THR A 328 7.51 -26.61 -38.13
C THR A 328 8.25 -25.59 -39.01
N PRO A 329 8.25 -25.72 -40.36
CA PRO A 329 8.87 -24.72 -41.23
C PRO A 329 8.35 -23.30 -40.93
N GLY A 330 9.24 -22.38 -40.55
CA GLY A 330 8.91 -21.01 -40.14
C GLY A 330 9.18 -20.69 -38.66
N SER A 331 9.28 -21.68 -37.77
CA SER A 331 9.61 -21.45 -36.36
C SER A 331 11.10 -21.16 -36.11
N ASP A 332 11.98 -21.51 -37.05
CA ASP A 332 13.40 -21.12 -37.11
C ASP A 332 13.54 -19.59 -37.11
N ALA A 333 12.59 -18.91 -37.76
CA ALA A 333 12.53 -17.46 -37.76
C ALA A 333 12.15 -16.92 -36.36
N ILE A 334 11.33 -17.60 -35.56
CA ILE A 334 10.98 -17.14 -34.19
C ILE A 334 12.21 -17.14 -33.32
N LEU A 335 12.89 -18.28 -33.23
CA LEU A 335 14.03 -18.44 -32.35
C LEU A 335 15.17 -17.54 -32.84
N GLY A 336 15.45 -17.54 -34.14
CA GLY A 336 16.40 -16.63 -34.77
C GLY A 336 16.08 -15.16 -34.51
N LEU A 337 14.81 -14.74 -34.58
CA LEU A 337 14.40 -13.36 -34.29
C LEU A 337 14.51 -13.01 -32.81
N LEU A 338 14.09 -13.89 -31.90
CA LEU A 338 14.21 -13.66 -30.45
C LEU A 338 15.69 -13.57 -30.04
N ILE A 339 16.54 -14.39 -30.64
CA ILE A 339 17.98 -14.39 -30.44
C ILE A 339 18.64 -13.19 -31.12
N ASP A 340 18.23 -12.84 -32.34
CA ASP A 340 18.71 -11.64 -33.04
C ASP A 340 18.31 -10.36 -32.30
N GLN A 341 17.15 -10.31 -31.65
CA GLN A 341 16.78 -9.17 -30.81
C GLN A 341 17.68 -9.05 -29.57
N ALA A 342 17.96 -10.17 -28.89
CA ALA A 342 18.92 -10.18 -27.79
C ALA A 342 20.32 -9.74 -28.27
N LYS A 343 20.81 -10.32 -29.37
CA LYS A 343 22.12 -9.99 -29.95
C LYS A 343 22.21 -8.57 -30.51
N ARG A 344 21.15 -8.05 -31.14
CA ARG A 344 21.13 -6.67 -31.68
C ARG A 344 21.17 -5.64 -30.56
N ARG A 345 20.54 -5.92 -29.42
CA ARG A 345 20.62 -5.05 -28.24
C ARG A 345 22.02 -5.09 -27.63
N ASP A 346 22.62 -6.28 -27.46
CA ASP A 346 24.02 -6.43 -27.05
C ASP A 346 25.00 -5.72 -28.00
N ALA A 347 24.70 -5.67 -29.32
CA ALA A 347 25.53 -4.98 -30.30
C ALA A 347 25.41 -3.45 -30.27
N VAL A 348 24.27 -2.91 -29.80
CA VAL A 348 24.12 -1.46 -29.54
C VAL A 348 24.94 -1.03 -28.32
N ASP A 349 25.18 -1.94 -27.38
CA ASP A 349 25.97 -1.72 -26.15
C ASP A 349 27.48 -1.67 -26.36
N ALA A 350 28.00 -2.26 -27.44
CA ALA A 350 29.43 -2.20 -27.73
C ALA A 350 29.94 -0.76 -27.97
N ASN A 351 29.03 0.19 -28.26
CA ASN A 351 29.35 1.60 -28.53
C ASN A 351 28.91 2.59 -27.44
N ASN A 352 28.21 2.16 -26.38
CA ASN A 352 27.76 3.02 -25.27
C ASN A 352 28.03 2.33 -23.92
N ALA A 353 28.41 3.10 -22.89
CA ALA A 353 28.91 2.62 -21.59
C ALA A 353 27.89 1.86 -20.68
N LEU A 354 26.82 1.29 -21.23
CA LEU A 354 25.80 0.53 -20.51
C LEU A 354 25.81 -0.91 -21.05
N LYS A 355 26.20 -1.86 -20.20
CA LYS A 355 26.09 -3.31 -20.47
C LYS A 355 24.72 -3.80 -20.01
N PHE A 356 23.95 -4.40 -20.91
CA PHE A 356 22.72 -5.10 -20.58
C PHE A 356 23.10 -6.57 -20.30
N SER A 357 22.70 -7.10 -19.14
CA SER A 357 23.21 -8.40 -18.63
C SER A 357 22.13 -9.46 -18.43
N ASP A 358 20.87 -9.14 -18.75
CA ASP A 358 19.70 -9.93 -18.34
C ASP A 358 18.64 -10.14 -19.44
N ASP A 359 18.93 -9.88 -20.71
CA ASP A 359 18.02 -10.22 -21.81
C ASP A 359 17.88 -11.76 -21.90
N ARG A 360 16.68 -12.27 -21.64
CA ARG A 360 16.43 -13.72 -21.45
C ARG A 360 15.16 -14.16 -22.17
N LEU A 361 15.25 -15.30 -22.85
CA LEU A 361 14.08 -16.09 -23.24
C LEU A 361 13.74 -17.03 -22.08
N VAL A 362 12.56 -16.86 -21.47
CA VAL A 362 12.12 -17.70 -20.34
C VAL A 362 10.99 -18.65 -20.76
N VAL A 363 11.24 -19.94 -20.57
CA VAL A 363 10.24 -21.01 -20.73
C VAL A 363 9.58 -21.27 -19.38
N ALA A 364 8.26 -21.06 -19.27
CA ALA A 364 7.51 -21.21 -18.03
C ALA A 364 7.49 -22.67 -17.52
N ALA A 365 7.26 -22.87 -16.21
CA ALA A 365 7.40 -24.18 -15.55
C ALA A 365 6.47 -25.28 -16.09
N ASP A 366 5.38 -24.95 -16.78
CA ASP A 366 4.43 -25.86 -17.41
C ASP A 366 4.53 -25.91 -18.94
N ALA A 367 5.47 -25.17 -19.52
CA ALA A 367 5.68 -25.09 -20.96
C ALA A 367 6.53 -26.25 -21.48
N THR A 368 6.25 -26.68 -22.71
CA THR A 368 7.10 -27.63 -23.46
C THR A 368 7.69 -26.90 -24.66
N LEU A 369 9.02 -26.80 -24.71
CA LEU A 369 9.75 -26.29 -25.87
C LEU A 369 10.27 -27.48 -26.68
N THR A 370 9.79 -27.65 -27.92
CA THR A 370 10.35 -28.64 -28.84
C THR A 370 11.21 -27.92 -29.88
N ILE A 371 12.49 -28.27 -30.01
CA ILE A 371 13.45 -27.61 -30.92
C ILE A 371 14.38 -28.65 -31.52
N SER A 372 14.85 -28.43 -32.76
CA SER A 372 15.87 -29.33 -33.32
C SER A 372 17.27 -29.02 -32.78
N ALA A 373 18.11 -30.05 -32.59
CA ALA A 373 19.48 -29.91 -32.12
C ALA A 373 20.34 -29.02 -33.04
N ALA A 374 20.11 -29.12 -34.36
CA ALA A 374 20.79 -28.30 -35.36
C ALA A 374 20.44 -26.81 -35.20
N GLN A 375 19.18 -26.48 -34.94
CA GLN A 375 18.76 -25.09 -34.69
C GLN A 375 19.33 -24.55 -33.38
N LEU A 376 19.41 -25.41 -32.36
CA LEU A 376 19.96 -25.03 -31.07
C LEU A 376 21.46 -24.68 -31.19
N LEU A 377 22.22 -25.51 -31.91
CA LEU A 377 23.66 -25.31 -32.13
C LEU A 377 24.00 -24.17 -33.12
N ALA A 378 23.12 -23.87 -34.07
CA ALA A 378 23.34 -22.83 -35.07
C ALA A 378 23.25 -21.40 -34.52
N ASN A 379 22.60 -21.18 -33.37
CA ASN A 379 22.22 -19.84 -32.93
C ASN A 379 22.96 -19.31 -31.68
N ASP A 380 23.95 -20.01 -31.12
CA ASP A 380 24.83 -19.57 -30.01
C ASP A 380 24.05 -18.95 -28.82
N LEU A 381 23.64 -19.81 -27.87
CA LEU A 381 22.42 -19.62 -27.06
C LEU A 381 22.62 -19.19 -25.61
N GLN A 382 23.66 -18.42 -25.31
CA GLN A 382 23.98 -18.00 -23.95
C GLN A 382 22.86 -17.19 -23.23
N GLY A 383 21.76 -16.83 -23.91
CA GLY A 383 20.60 -16.09 -23.37
C GLY A 383 19.29 -16.87 -23.16
N ILE A 384 19.23 -18.19 -23.40
CA ILE A 384 18.00 -18.98 -23.10
C ILE A 384 18.04 -19.48 -21.65
N VAL A 385 17.05 -19.06 -20.85
CA VAL A 385 16.89 -19.49 -19.46
C VAL A 385 15.63 -20.34 -19.32
N ILE A 386 15.81 -21.64 -19.08
CA ILE A 386 14.69 -22.54 -18.76
C ILE A 386 14.48 -22.45 -17.25
N ALA A 387 13.56 -21.56 -16.83
CA ALA A 387 13.27 -21.34 -15.43
C ALA A 387 12.45 -22.49 -14.85
N GLY A 388 13.13 -23.48 -14.28
CA GLY A 388 12.50 -24.49 -13.43
C GLY A 388 12.24 -23.89 -12.05
N ALA A 389 10.99 -23.61 -11.70
CA ALA A 389 10.64 -23.37 -10.30
C ALA A 389 10.83 -24.69 -9.53
N VAL A 390 11.92 -24.77 -8.75
CA VAL A 390 12.21 -25.93 -7.89
C VAL A 390 11.30 -25.86 -6.65
N SER A 391 10.02 -26.20 -6.81
CA SER A 391 9.16 -26.55 -5.69
C SER A 391 8.57 -27.93 -5.92
N THR A 392 8.67 -28.78 -4.91
CA THR A 392 8.21 -30.17 -4.94
C THR A 392 6.70 -30.20 -5.19
N GLY A 393 6.27 -30.58 -6.40
CA GLY A 393 4.86 -30.77 -6.74
C GLY A 393 4.36 -30.02 -7.98
N GLN A 394 5.13 -29.09 -8.56
CA GLN A 394 4.78 -28.46 -9.83
C GLN A 394 5.36 -29.22 -11.04
N ALA A 395 4.64 -29.21 -12.17
CA ALA A 395 5.17 -29.71 -13.43
C ALA A 395 6.47 -28.95 -13.76
N GLN A 396 7.47 -29.67 -14.27
CA GLN A 396 8.73 -29.07 -14.68
C GLN A 396 8.69 -28.68 -16.15
N PRO A 397 9.38 -27.58 -16.54
CA PRO A 397 9.47 -27.20 -17.94
C PRO A 397 10.16 -28.31 -18.71
N ARG A 398 9.64 -28.68 -19.88
CA ARG A 398 10.19 -29.76 -20.70
C ARG A 398 10.84 -29.19 -21.96
N LEU A 399 12.13 -29.47 -22.13
CA LEU A 399 12.83 -29.25 -23.39
C LEU A 399 12.90 -30.58 -24.16
N THR A 400 12.22 -30.64 -25.30
CA THR A 400 12.26 -31.77 -26.21
C THR A 400 13.20 -31.43 -27.37
N LEU A 401 14.33 -32.13 -27.46
CA LEU A 401 15.27 -31.98 -28.57
C LEU A 401 14.99 -33.03 -29.64
N THR A 402 14.81 -32.60 -30.89
CA THR A 402 14.65 -33.50 -32.05
C THR A 402 15.89 -33.47 -32.94
N GLY A 403 16.21 -34.57 -33.61
CA GLY A 403 17.34 -34.63 -34.56
C GLY A 403 18.73 -34.54 -33.90
N VAL A 404 18.88 -34.94 -32.64
CA VAL A 404 20.20 -35.08 -31.99
C VAL A 404 20.91 -36.28 -32.61
N THR A 405 21.96 -36.04 -33.39
CA THR A 405 22.67 -37.10 -34.13
C THR A 405 23.91 -37.65 -33.41
N GLY A 406 24.28 -37.11 -32.24
CA GLY A 406 25.42 -37.62 -31.47
C GLY A 406 25.57 -37.09 -30.04
N ALA A 407 26.41 -37.76 -29.24
CA ALA A 407 26.69 -37.41 -27.84
C ALA A 407 27.43 -36.06 -27.67
N GLN A 408 28.18 -35.64 -28.70
CA GLN A 408 28.88 -34.35 -28.70
C GLN A 408 27.92 -33.16 -28.79
N ASP A 409 26.84 -33.29 -29.58
CA ASP A 409 25.80 -32.26 -29.71
C ASP A 409 25.12 -32.01 -28.35
N LEU A 410 24.76 -33.08 -27.64
CA LEU A 410 24.22 -33.03 -26.28
C LEU A 410 25.16 -32.34 -25.28
N SER A 411 26.46 -32.63 -25.33
CA SER A 411 27.45 -32.04 -24.40
C SER A 411 27.66 -30.54 -24.62
N ARG A 412 27.60 -30.07 -25.88
CA ARG A 412 27.68 -28.63 -26.21
C ARG A 412 26.42 -27.90 -25.75
N ILE A 413 25.26 -28.47 -26.03
CA ILE A 413 23.96 -27.96 -25.62
C ILE A 413 23.84 -27.85 -24.09
N GLN A 414 24.38 -28.83 -23.35
CA GLN A 414 24.41 -28.81 -21.88
C GLN A 414 25.37 -27.76 -21.30
N GLY A 415 26.43 -27.39 -22.02
CA GLY A 415 27.38 -26.35 -21.60
C GLY A 415 26.83 -24.92 -21.72
N ASP A 416 25.94 -24.69 -22.69
CA ASP A 416 25.41 -23.35 -23.01
C ASP A 416 24.10 -23.00 -22.25
N LEU A 417 23.46 -23.96 -21.60
CA LEU A 417 22.22 -23.76 -20.84
C LEU A 417 22.51 -23.60 -19.33
N SER A 418 22.03 -22.52 -18.70
CA SER A 418 22.06 -22.41 -17.24
C SER A 418 21.12 -23.45 -16.59
N THR A 419 21.68 -24.36 -15.80
CA THR A 419 21.10 -25.66 -15.47
C THR A 419 19.96 -25.61 -14.44
N THR A 420 18.73 -25.88 -14.90
CA THR A 420 17.63 -26.44 -14.08
C THR A 420 16.60 -27.29 -14.86
N ALA A 421 16.83 -27.62 -16.14
CA ALA A 421 15.87 -28.35 -16.99
C ALA A 421 16.09 -29.87 -17.02
N LEU A 422 15.01 -30.66 -17.03
CA LEU A 422 15.05 -32.09 -17.36
C LEU A 422 15.09 -32.28 -18.89
N PHE A 423 16.11 -32.97 -19.39
CA PHE A 423 16.18 -33.39 -20.79
C PHE A 423 15.50 -34.75 -20.96
N SER A 424 14.47 -34.85 -21.81
CA SER A 424 13.99 -36.15 -22.30
C SER A 424 14.40 -36.31 -23.77
N SER A 425 15.43 -37.11 -24.02
CA SER A 425 15.75 -37.55 -25.38
C SER A 425 14.75 -38.64 -25.79
N ASN A 426 13.85 -38.35 -26.72
CA ASN A 426 13.19 -39.43 -27.46
C ASN A 426 14.19 -39.94 -28.49
N GLN A 427 15.08 -40.84 -28.07
CA GLN A 427 15.83 -41.67 -29.02
C GLN A 427 14.83 -42.67 -29.61
N THR A 428 14.42 -42.43 -30.85
CA THR A 428 13.87 -43.50 -31.69
C THR A 428 14.95 -43.79 -32.72
N ILE A 429 15.60 -44.96 -32.58
CA ILE A 429 16.51 -45.51 -33.61
C ILE A 429 15.65 -46.07 -34.73
#